data_AF-A0A4R3UQF3-F1
#
_entry.id   AF-A0A4R3UQF3-F1
#
_cell.length_a   1.000
_cell.length_b   1.000
_cell.length_c   1.000
_cell.angle_alpha   90.00
_cell.angle_beta   90.00
_cell.angle_gamma   90.00
#
_symmetry.space_group_name_H-M   'P 1'
#
loop_
_entity.id
_entity.type
_entity.pdbx_description
1 polymer ?
#
loop_
_entity_poly.entity_id
_entity_poly.type
_entity_poly.pdbx_seq_one_letter_code
_entity_poly.pdbx_strand_id
1 'polypeptide(L)'
;MAINDGGPAYPLPVNDEQCRARFDSGYGGMSLRDAMAMSVRLPDDYSAKWGEALIGEQAPNSVEPASVHIDWWMRVEAAYRYRMADAMLRARTQDASHEQEQP
;
A
#
# COMPACT_ATOMS: atom_id res chain seq x y z
N MET A 1 4.26 10.81 -12.03
CA MET A 1 2.92 10.53 -11.46
C MET A 1 3.07 10.63 -9.96
N ALA A 2 2.38 11.55 -9.27
CA ALA A 2 2.49 11.66 -7.82
C ALA A 2 1.77 10.46 -7.16
N ILE A 3 2.42 9.80 -6.22
CA ILE A 3 1.80 8.70 -5.46
C ILE A 3 0.79 9.33 -4.49
N ASN A 4 -0.45 8.84 -4.47
CA ASN A 4 -1.44 9.27 -3.49
C ASN A 4 -1.26 8.44 -2.22
N ASP A 5 -0.54 8.99 -1.25
CA ASP A 5 -0.22 8.29 0.00
C ASP A 5 -1.32 8.43 1.08
N GLY A 6 -2.43 9.11 0.76
CA GLY A 6 -3.58 9.27 1.67
C GLY A 6 -3.35 10.24 2.84
N GLY A 7 -2.18 10.89 2.91
CA GLY A 7 -1.79 11.79 4.00
C GLY A 7 -1.24 11.06 5.23
N PRO A 8 -1.17 11.71 6.40
CA PRO A 8 -0.71 11.07 7.63
C PRO A 8 -1.62 9.94 8.11
N ALA A 9 -1.03 8.81 8.53
CA ALA A 9 -1.77 7.71 9.13
C ALA A 9 -2.45 8.10 10.46
N TYR A 10 -1.80 8.95 11.24
CA TYR A 10 -2.28 9.46 12.53
C TYR A 10 -2.35 10.99 12.48
N PRO A 11 -3.45 11.56 11.98
CA PRO A 11 -3.58 13.01 11.89
C PRO A 11 -3.61 13.64 13.28
N LEU A 12 -2.76 14.65 13.50
CA LEU A 12 -2.79 15.42 14.74
C LEU A 12 -4.03 16.34 14.74
N PRO A 13 -4.71 16.52 15.89
CA PRO A 13 -5.85 17.42 16.01
C PRO A 13 -5.38 18.88 16.08
N VAL A 14 -4.77 19.36 15.00
CA VAL A 14 -4.35 20.76 14.86
C VAL A 14 -5.02 21.34 13.62
N ASN A 15 -5.76 22.41 13.87
CA ASN A 15 -6.47 23.18 12.85
C ASN A 15 -5.45 24.10 12.16
N ASP A 16 -4.62 23.60 11.25
CA ASP A 16 -3.77 24.52 10.49
C ASP A 16 -3.24 23.95 9.18
N GLU A 17 -3.20 24.83 8.16
CA GLU A 17 -2.59 24.61 6.83
C GLU A 17 -1.13 24.14 6.92
N GLN A 18 -0.49 24.30 8.08
CA GLN A 18 0.88 23.88 8.38
C GLN A 18 1.05 22.36 8.51
N CYS A 19 0.00 21.56 8.69
CA CYS A 19 0.14 20.10 8.86
C CYS A 19 0.71 19.42 7.62
N ARG A 20 0.24 19.82 6.44
CA ARG A 20 0.75 19.28 5.18
C ARG A 20 2.23 19.65 4.98
N ALA A 21 2.60 20.89 5.31
CA ALA A 21 3.99 21.34 5.27
C ALA A 21 4.90 20.64 6.30
N ARG A 22 4.37 20.26 7.47
CA ARG A 22 5.11 19.46 8.48
C ARG A 22 5.22 17.99 8.08
N PHE A 23 4.24 17.45 7.37
CA PHE A 23 4.32 16.11 6.80
C PHE A 23 5.35 16.07 5.68
N ASP A 24 5.30 17.04 4.77
CA ASP A 24 6.26 17.23 3.67
C ASP A 24 7.69 17.49 4.18
N SER A 25 7.85 18.04 5.40
CA SER A 25 9.17 18.24 6.04
C SER A 25 9.70 17.02 6.80
N GLY A 26 8.98 15.88 6.77
CA GLY A 26 9.39 14.63 7.45
C GLY A 26 8.99 14.53 8.91
N TYR A 27 8.30 15.54 9.47
CA TYR A 27 7.72 15.50 10.82
C TYR A 27 6.43 14.64 10.89
N GLY A 28 5.96 14.16 9.74
CA GLY A 28 4.69 13.48 9.55
C GLY A 28 4.61 12.01 9.97
N GLY A 29 5.75 11.34 10.16
CA GLY A 29 5.77 9.91 10.44
C GLY A 29 5.30 9.06 9.24
N MET A 30 4.50 8.04 9.52
CA MET A 30 4.05 7.03 8.54
C MET A 30 2.87 7.54 7.70
N SER A 31 2.92 7.31 6.38
CA SER A 31 1.78 7.61 5.51
C SER A 31 0.61 6.66 5.78
N LEU A 32 -0.62 7.10 5.50
CA LEU A 32 -1.79 6.25 5.62
C LEU A 32 -1.69 5.03 4.71
N ARG A 33 -1.12 5.20 3.51
CA ARG A 33 -0.83 4.11 2.57
C ARG A 33 0.08 3.06 3.19
N ASP A 34 1.18 3.47 3.83
CA ASP A 34 2.11 2.55 4.47
C ASP A 34 1.46 1.86 5.67
N ALA A 35 0.70 2.59 6.49
CA ALA A 35 -0.04 2.01 7.61
C ALA A 35 -1.04 0.94 7.14
N MET A 36 -1.78 1.21 6.06
CA MET A 36 -2.65 0.22 5.42
C MET A 36 -1.85 -0.98 4.92
N ALA A 37 -0.75 -0.77 4.19
CA ALA A 37 0.10 -1.84 3.67
C ALA A 37 0.66 -2.77 4.77
N MET A 38 1.00 -2.22 5.95
CA MET A 38 1.43 -3.03 7.10
C MET A 38 0.32 -3.90 7.67
N SER A 39 -0.93 -3.43 7.64
CA SER A 39 -2.10 -4.15 8.18
C SER A 39 -2.60 -5.29 7.29
N VAL A 40 -2.24 -5.25 5.99
CA VAL A 40 -2.61 -6.29 5.03
C VAL A 40 -1.89 -7.58 5.39
N ARG A 41 -2.67 -8.65 5.59
CA ARG A 41 -2.16 -10.02 5.67
C ARG A 41 -2.22 -10.64 4.29
N LEU A 42 -1.17 -11.35 3.89
CA LEU A 42 -1.24 -12.22 2.74
C LEU A 42 -2.14 -13.42 3.09
N PRO A 43 -3.07 -13.77 2.20
CA PRO A 43 -3.74 -15.06 2.27
C PRO A 43 -2.78 -16.24 2.23
N ASP A 44 -3.19 -17.33 2.88
CA ASP A 44 -2.30 -18.46 3.19
C ASP A 44 -1.94 -19.31 1.96
N ASP A 45 -2.78 -19.32 0.93
CA ASP A 45 -2.63 -20.19 -0.25
C ASP A 45 -2.53 -19.40 -1.56
N TYR A 46 -1.29 -19.20 -2.04
CA TYR A 46 -1.03 -18.65 -3.37
C TYR A 46 -0.06 -19.50 -4.18
N SER A 47 -0.41 -19.69 -5.46
CA SER A 47 0.51 -20.32 -6.42
C SER A 47 1.58 -19.32 -6.89
N ALA A 48 2.74 -19.83 -7.29
CA ALA A 48 3.77 -19.01 -7.94
C ALA A 48 3.22 -18.26 -9.16
N LYS A 49 2.29 -18.86 -9.92
CA LYS A 49 1.64 -18.21 -11.07
C LYS A 49 0.83 -16.96 -10.71
N TRP A 50 0.23 -16.93 -9.53
CA TRP A 50 -0.43 -15.72 -9.04
C TRP A 50 0.59 -14.60 -8.77
N GLY A 51 1.71 -14.93 -8.11
CA GLY A 51 2.79 -13.97 -7.87
C GLY A 51 3.38 -13.43 -9.17
N GLU A 52 3.59 -14.30 -10.17
CA GLU A 52 4.06 -13.89 -11.50
C GLU A 52 3.11 -12.87 -12.15
N ALA A 53 1.80 -13.16 -12.15
CA ALA A 53 0.80 -12.25 -12.69
C ALA A 53 0.73 -10.94 -11.90
N LEU A 54 1.00 -10.98 -10.59
CA LEU A 54 0.97 -9.80 -9.74
C LEU A 54 2.11 -8.84 -10.09
N ILE A 55 3.37 -9.30 -10.12
CA ILE A 55 4.53 -8.42 -10.31
C ILE A 55 5.01 -8.33 -11.76
N GLY A 56 4.48 -9.15 -12.67
CA GLY A 56 4.88 -9.17 -14.08
C GLY A 56 6.23 -9.82 -14.34
N GLU A 57 6.71 -10.65 -13.41
CA GLU A 57 8.01 -11.34 -13.48
C GLU A 57 7.81 -12.84 -13.33
N GLN A 58 8.61 -13.66 -14.03
CA GLN A 58 8.55 -15.11 -13.86
C GLN A 58 9.10 -15.54 -12.50
N ALA A 59 8.57 -16.64 -11.95
CA ALA A 59 9.09 -17.22 -10.73
C ALA A 59 10.49 -17.81 -10.99
N PRO A 60 11.40 -17.77 -10.00
CA PRO A 60 12.71 -18.37 -10.13
C PRO A 60 12.59 -19.88 -10.36
N ASN A 61 13.49 -20.43 -11.19
CA ASN A 61 13.55 -21.88 -11.42
C ASN A 61 14.00 -22.61 -10.14
N SER A 62 13.63 -23.88 -10.00
CA SER A 62 13.93 -24.67 -8.79
C SER A 62 15.43 -24.89 -8.50
N VAL A 63 16.29 -24.61 -9.46
CA VAL A 63 17.76 -24.71 -9.32
C VAL A 63 18.38 -23.43 -8.74
N GLU A 64 17.61 -22.36 -8.64
CA GLU A 64 18.09 -21.08 -8.12
C GLU A 64 18.33 -21.15 -6.61
N PRO A 65 19.27 -20.36 -6.07
CA PRO A 65 19.47 -20.25 -4.64
C PRO A 65 18.20 -19.81 -3.89
N ALA A 66 18.04 -20.28 -2.66
CA ALA A 66 16.89 -19.90 -1.82
C ALA A 66 16.76 -18.38 -1.63
N SER A 67 17.86 -17.62 -1.62
CA SER A 67 17.82 -16.16 -1.55
C SER A 67 17.06 -15.53 -2.72
N VAL A 68 17.21 -16.07 -3.93
CA VAL A 68 16.50 -15.59 -5.12
C VAL A 68 15.00 -15.83 -4.99
N HIS A 69 14.61 -16.99 -4.43
CA HIS A 69 13.20 -17.29 -4.14
C HIS A 69 12.63 -16.37 -3.05
N ILE A 70 13.40 -16.09 -2.00
CA ILE A 70 13.00 -15.19 -0.91
C ILE A 70 12.81 -13.76 -1.46
N ASP A 71 13.78 -13.23 -2.21
CA ASP A 71 13.70 -11.89 -2.79
C ASP A 71 12.53 -11.75 -3.75
N TRP A 72 12.23 -12.81 -4.53
CA TRP A 72 11.05 -12.84 -5.38
C TRP A 72 9.75 -12.79 -4.57
N TRP A 73 9.61 -13.62 -3.53
CA TRP A 73 8.41 -13.61 -2.68
C TRP A 73 8.25 -12.31 -1.90
N MET A 74 9.34 -11.68 -1.44
CA MET A 74 9.29 -10.36 -0.80
C MET A 74 8.74 -9.29 -1.73
N ARG A 75 9.12 -9.33 -3.02
CA ARG A 75 8.57 -8.40 -4.03
C ARG A 75 7.09 -8.65 -4.31
N VAL A 76 6.67 -9.92 -4.39
CA VAL A 76 5.26 -10.30 -4.53
C VAL A 76 4.45 -9.78 -3.33
N GLU A 77 4.93 -10.01 -2.11
CA GLU A 77 4.29 -9.54 -0.88
C GLU A 77 4.17 -8.02 -0.82
N ALA A 78 5.26 -7.30 -1.10
CA ALA A 78 5.24 -5.84 -1.14
C ALA A 78 4.23 -5.32 -2.16
N ALA A 79 4.24 -5.86 -3.39
CA ALA A 79 3.31 -5.46 -4.44
C ALA A 79 1.84 -5.71 -4.05
N TYR A 80 1.56 -6.84 -3.40
CA TYR A 80 0.21 -7.17 -2.94
C TYR A 80 -0.27 -6.17 -1.88
N ARG A 81 0.54 -5.96 -0.83
CA ARG A 81 0.22 -5.06 0.28
C ARG A 81 -0.07 -3.64 -0.22
N TYR A 82 0.77 -3.11 -1.11
CA TYR A 82 0.57 -1.77 -1.65
C TYR A 82 -0.62 -1.67 -2.61
N ARG A 83 -0.91 -2.70 -3.42
CA ARG A 83 -2.14 -2.72 -4.23
C ARG A 83 -3.41 -2.75 -3.39
N MET A 84 -3.39 -3.48 -2.28
CA MET A 84 -4.49 -3.51 -1.32
C MET A 84 -4.65 -2.16 -0.62
N ALA A 85 -3.56 -1.54 -0.16
CA ALA A 85 -3.58 -0.18 0.40
C ALA A 85 -4.15 0.84 -0.60
N ASP A 86 -3.71 0.79 -1.86
CA ASP A 86 -4.24 1.66 -2.91
C ASP A 86 -5.73 1.43 -3.17
N ALA A 87 -6.22 0.19 -3.07
CA ALA A 87 -7.64 -0.13 -3.18
C ALA A 87 -8.45 0.41 -2.00
N MET A 88 -7.93 0.31 -0.77
CA MET A 88 -8.55 0.88 0.43
C MET A 88 -8.64 2.40 0.35
N LEU A 89 -7.58 3.07 -0.13
CA LEU A 89 -7.60 4.52 -0.36
C LEU A 89 -8.64 4.92 -1.40
N ARG A 90 -8.76 4.18 -2.51
CA ARG A 90 -9.79 4.45 -3.53
C ARG A 90 -11.21 4.29 -2.97
N ALA A 91 -11.46 3.22 -2.22
CA ALA A 91 -12.76 2.97 -1.61
C ALA A 91 -13.17 4.12 -0.66
N ARG A 92 -12.23 4.59 0.17
CA ARG A 92 -12.46 5.74 1.06
C ARG A 92 -12.85 7.02 0.31
N THR A 93 -12.21 7.30 -0.83
CA THR A 93 -12.55 8.49 -1.63
C THR A 93 -13.94 8.37 -2.26
N GLN A 94 -14.34 7.16 -2.67
CA GLN A 94 -15.66 6.91 -3.23
C GLN A 94 -16.76 7.08 -2.17
N ASP A 95 -16.58 6.54 -0.97
CA ASP A 95 -17.56 6.69 0.13
C ASP A 95 -17.74 8.16 0.53
N ALA A 96 -16.66 8.94 0.59
CA ALA A 96 -16.72 10.38 0.87
C ALA A 96 -17.48 11.18 -0.21
N SER A 97 -17.57 10.66 -1.43
CA SER A 97 -18.34 11.27 -2.52
C SER A 97 -19.84 11.04 -2.34
N HIS A 98 -20.22 9.86 -1.83
CA HIS A 98 -21.61 9.45 -1.64
C HIS A 98 -22.31 10.17 -0.46
N GLU A 99 -21.56 10.60 0.56
CA GLU A 99 -22.10 11.40 1.67
C GLU A 99 -22.40 12.86 1.27
N GLN A 100 -21.85 13.36 0.16
CA GLN A 100 -22.10 14.74 -0.32
C GLN A 100 -23.33 14.88 -1.24
N GLU A 101 -23.94 13.77 -1.65
CA GLU A 101 -25.10 13.76 -2.56
C GLU A 101 -26.44 13.42 -1.86
N GLN A 102 -26.46 13.25 -0.53
CA GLN A 102 -27.73 13.08 0.20
C GLN A 102 -28.24 14.45 0.70
N PRO A 103 -29.43 14.91 0.22
CA PRO A 103 -30.03 16.19 0.59
C PRO A 103 -30.67 16.20 1.99
#